data_AF-A0A532F157-F1
#
_entry.id   AF-A0A532F157-F1
#
_cell.length_a   1.000
_cell.length_b   1.000
_cell.length_c   1.000
_cell.angle_alpha   90.00
_cell.angle_beta   90.00
_cell.angle_gamma   90.00
#
_symmetry.space_group_name_H-M   'P 1'
#
loop_
_entity.id
_entity.type
_entity.pdbx_description
1 polymer ?
#
loop_
_entity_poly.entity_id
_entity_poly.type
_entity_poly.pdbx_seq_one_letter_code
_entity_poly.pdbx_strand_id
1 'polypeptide(L)'
;MPYQHLTLEERSMMAPMWILGWSIRDIATQLGRAPSTISRELRRNSDGTGAYAGYWAHRDAQRRRRAVRHSCLTSGVLATYVQEKLQCRWSPEQIAHRVRLDYPHASAMRISHQTIYMWLAEDHRTGGSWSRYLRHHRRRRKRYGSGPRAPRIRGRVSLADRPAIAHRRGRIGDWEGDLVVGRGQSGFVATHVDRRSRFLLAAKVSRRTAAEVTAVTRKILQPLPRQVRRTLTVDNGSEWTAFRSLQRTLGLQV
;
A
#
# COMPACT_ATOMS: atom_id res chain seq x y z
N MET A 1 3.22 26.78 31.11
CA MET A 1 3.30 25.30 31.07
C MET A 1 2.14 24.75 30.26
N PRO A 2 2.33 23.68 29.47
CA PRO A 2 1.25 23.05 28.71
C PRO A 2 0.19 22.48 29.67
N TYR A 3 -1.08 22.69 29.35
CA TYR A 3 -2.19 22.18 30.13
C TYR A 3 -2.21 20.64 30.10
N GLN A 4 -2.07 20.01 31.26
CA GLN A 4 -2.12 18.56 31.41
C GLN A 4 -3.43 18.12 32.05
N HIS A 5 -4.10 17.16 31.43
CA HIS A 5 -5.30 16.55 32.00
C HIS A 5 -4.92 15.57 33.12
N LEU A 6 -5.78 15.46 34.14
CA LEU A 6 -5.66 14.41 35.16
C LEU A 6 -5.65 13.03 34.49
N THR A 7 -4.72 12.19 34.93
CA THR A 7 -4.54 10.80 34.52
C THR A 7 -5.58 9.89 35.19
N LEU A 8 -5.56 8.59 34.88
CA LEU A 8 -6.36 7.62 35.63
C LEU A 8 -5.83 7.46 37.05
N GLU A 9 -4.52 7.39 37.21
CA GLU A 9 -3.85 7.21 38.50
C GLU A 9 -4.16 8.35 39.45
N GLU A 10 -3.99 9.61 39.00
CA GLU A 10 -4.34 10.79 39.80
C GLU A 10 -5.81 10.76 40.23
N ARG A 11 -6.73 10.41 39.32
CA ARG A 11 -8.15 10.30 39.66
C ARG A 11 -8.43 9.18 40.65
N SER A 12 -7.76 8.05 40.53
CA SER A 12 -7.88 6.91 41.45
C SER A 12 -7.35 7.25 42.85
N MET A 13 -6.25 8.01 42.94
CA MET A 13 -5.69 8.49 44.21
C MET A 13 -6.59 9.51 44.91
N MET A 14 -7.29 10.35 44.15
CA MET A 14 -8.24 11.32 44.72
C MET A 14 -9.40 10.66 45.48
N ALA A 15 -9.84 9.46 45.09
CA ALA A 15 -10.99 8.79 45.71
C ALA A 15 -10.79 8.45 47.20
N PRO A 16 -9.73 7.72 47.62
CA PRO A 16 -9.49 7.46 49.02
C PRO A 16 -9.19 8.73 49.82
N MET A 17 -8.46 9.71 49.26
CA MET A 17 -8.19 10.98 49.96
C MET A 17 -9.49 11.75 50.24
N TRP A 18 -10.42 11.75 49.29
CA TRP A 18 -11.73 12.37 49.45
C TRP A 18 -12.58 11.66 50.51
N ILE A 19 -12.59 10.32 50.51
CA ILE A 19 -13.30 9.52 51.52
C ILE A 19 -12.74 9.76 52.93
N LEU A 20 -11.41 9.93 53.05
CA LEU A 20 -10.72 10.25 54.29
C LEU A 20 -10.89 11.72 54.73
N GLY A 21 -11.68 12.53 54.01
CA GLY A 21 -11.99 13.91 54.40
C GLY A 21 -10.87 14.91 54.17
N TRP A 22 -9.90 14.61 53.30
CA TRP A 22 -8.80 15.54 52.99
C TRP A 22 -9.33 16.83 52.35
N SER A 23 -8.71 17.97 52.65
CA SER A 23 -9.10 19.22 52.02
C SER A 23 -8.67 19.26 50.55
N ILE A 24 -9.37 20.06 49.74
CA ILE A 24 -9.01 20.27 48.33
C ILE A 24 -7.55 20.75 48.17
N ARG A 25 -7.03 21.51 49.15
CA ARG A 25 -5.65 22.02 49.13
C ARG A 25 -4.63 20.91 49.43
N ASP A 26 -4.96 19.97 50.30
CA ASP A 26 -4.08 18.86 50.65
C ASP A 26 -3.98 17.86 49.49
N ILE A 27 -5.12 17.53 48.87
CA ILE A 27 -5.17 16.69 47.66
C ILE A 27 -4.38 17.35 46.52
N ALA A 28 -4.53 18.66 46.35
CA ALA A 28 -3.82 19.41 45.32
C ALA A 28 -2.30 19.41 45.53
N THR A 29 -1.85 19.59 46.77
CA THR A 29 -0.42 19.53 47.15
C THR A 29 0.14 18.13 46.91
N GLN A 30 -0.56 17.09 47.35
CA GLN A 30 -0.14 15.70 47.20
C GLN A 30 0.00 15.26 45.74
N LEU A 31 -0.86 15.78 44.86
CA LEU A 31 -0.84 15.46 43.42
C LEU A 31 -0.01 16.45 42.58
N GLY A 32 0.56 17.49 43.19
CA GLY A 32 1.27 18.55 42.46
C GLY A 32 0.37 19.30 41.46
N ARG A 33 -0.92 19.50 41.79
CA ARG A 33 -1.91 20.16 40.94
C ARG A 33 -2.45 21.44 41.58
N ALA A 34 -3.04 22.31 40.77
CA ALA A 34 -3.72 23.49 41.30
C ALA A 34 -5.01 23.11 42.06
N PRO A 35 -5.33 23.74 43.21
CA PRO A 35 -6.58 23.48 43.95
C PRO A 35 -7.84 23.65 43.10
N SER A 36 -7.82 24.58 42.15
CA SER A 36 -8.94 24.80 41.22
C SER A 36 -9.16 23.62 40.25
N THR A 37 -8.12 22.84 39.92
CA THR A 37 -8.25 21.62 39.10
C THR A 37 -8.98 20.54 39.87
N ILE A 38 -8.57 20.31 41.12
CA ILE A 38 -9.19 19.33 42.02
C ILE A 38 -10.65 19.68 42.30
N SER A 39 -10.93 20.94 42.63
CA SER A 39 -12.30 21.43 42.86
C SER A 39 -13.22 21.22 41.64
N ARG A 40 -12.73 21.52 40.42
CA ARG A 40 -13.51 21.31 39.18
C ARG A 40 -13.71 19.84 38.87
N GLU A 41 -12.75 18.97 39.19
CA GLU A 41 -12.86 17.53 38.97
C GLU A 41 -13.89 16.90 39.91
N LEU A 42 -13.82 17.18 41.21
CA LEU A 42 -14.82 16.76 42.21
C LEU A 42 -16.22 17.25 41.81
N ARG A 43 -16.40 18.56 41.58
CA ARG A 43 -17.71 19.13 41.23
C ARG A 43 -18.35 18.48 40.00
N ARG A 44 -17.54 18.08 39.03
CA ARG A 44 -18.02 17.54 37.76
C ARG A 44 -18.30 16.04 37.80
N ASN A 45 -17.66 15.30 38.69
CA ASN A 45 -17.67 13.83 38.68
C ASN A 45 -18.13 13.20 40.00
N SER A 46 -18.37 13.99 41.04
CA SER A 46 -19.08 13.52 42.24
C SER A 46 -20.56 13.29 41.89
N ASP A 47 -21.13 12.23 42.47
CA ASP A 47 -22.56 11.97 42.34
C ASP A 47 -23.41 12.88 43.24
N GLY A 48 -24.73 12.74 43.18
CA GLY A 48 -25.66 13.55 43.98
C GLY A 48 -25.52 13.38 45.50
N THR A 49 -24.79 12.35 45.96
CA THR A 49 -24.49 12.11 47.37
C THR A 49 -23.13 12.66 47.80
N GLY A 50 -22.36 13.23 46.86
CA GLY A 50 -21.02 13.74 47.10
C GLY A 50 -19.91 12.68 47.00
N ALA A 51 -20.25 11.44 46.67
CA ALA A 51 -19.26 10.37 46.52
C ALA A 51 -18.49 10.55 45.20
N TYR A 52 -17.18 10.27 45.24
CA TYR A 52 -16.29 10.41 44.10
C TYR A 52 -15.54 9.10 43.83
N ALA A 53 -15.58 8.63 42.59
CA ALA A 53 -14.93 7.40 42.17
C ALA A 53 -14.02 7.66 40.95
N GLY A 54 -12.71 7.49 41.16
CA GLY A 54 -11.68 7.85 40.17
C GLY A 54 -11.81 7.13 38.83
N TYR A 55 -12.13 5.84 38.84
CA TYR A 55 -12.33 5.05 37.62
C TYR A 55 -13.50 5.58 36.78
N TRP A 56 -14.65 5.82 37.41
CA TRP A 56 -15.84 6.33 36.73
C TRP A 56 -15.62 7.77 36.23
N ALA A 57 -15.00 8.63 37.04
CA ALA A 57 -14.62 9.99 36.64
C ALA A 57 -13.70 9.99 35.40
N HIS A 58 -12.74 9.06 35.34
CA HIS A 58 -11.86 8.91 34.18
C HIS A 58 -12.63 8.46 32.94
N ARG A 59 -13.48 7.42 33.08
CA ARG A 59 -14.33 6.92 31.99
C ARG A 59 -15.23 8.01 31.44
N ASP A 60 -15.82 8.81 32.30
CA ASP A 60 -16.73 9.89 31.95
C ASP A 60 -16.02 11.06 31.27
N ALA A 61 -14.82 11.41 31.73
CA ALA A 61 -13.96 12.38 31.05
C ALA A 61 -13.57 11.90 29.64
N GLN A 62 -13.23 10.63 29.48
CA GLN A 62 -12.98 10.05 28.15
C GLN A 62 -14.23 10.05 27.27
N ARG A 63 -15.40 9.70 27.81
CA ARG A 63 -16.68 9.71 27.08
C ARG A 63 -16.99 11.11 26.57
N ARG A 64 -16.91 12.14 27.42
CA ARG A 64 -17.12 13.55 27.04
C ARG A 64 -16.14 13.98 25.94
N ARG A 65 -14.87 13.63 26.07
CA ARG A 65 -13.85 13.93 25.04
C ARG A 65 -14.17 13.27 23.69
N ARG A 66 -14.70 12.05 23.71
CA ARG A 66 -15.11 11.34 22.49
C ARG A 66 -16.39 11.92 21.90
N ALA A 67 -17.37 12.29 22.74
CA ALA A 67 -18.64 12.86 22.30
C ALA A 67 -18.46 14.19 21.54
N VAL A 68 -17.49 15.02 21.93
CA VAL A 68 -17.16 16.27 21.22
C VAL A 68 -16.57 16.01 19.82
N ARG A 69 -15.99 14.83 19.58
CA ARG A 69 -15.48 14.44 18.26
C ARG A 69 -16.63 13.92 17.38
N HIS A 70 -17.53 14.81 16.99
CA HIS A 70 -18.46 14.50 15.92
C HIS A 70 -17.66 14.13 14.66
N SER A 71 -17.99 12.99 14.07
CA SER A 71 -17.54 12.64 12.73
C SER A 71 -18.10 13.70 11.78
N CYS A 72 -17.25 14.62 11.33
CA CYS A 72 -17.60 15.71 10.39
C CYS A 72 -18.14 15.21 9.03
N LEU A 73 -18.20 13.90 8.82
CA LEU A 73 -18.58 13.25 7.57
C LEU A 73 -19.81 12.34 7.72
N THR A 74 -20.58 12.48 8.81
CA THR A 74 -21.82 11.72 9.00
C THR A 74 -23.02 12.38 8.31
N SER A 75 -23.07 13.72 8.26
CA SER A 75 -24.16 14.47 7.62
C SER A 75 -23.70 15.87 7.18
N GLY A 76 -24.47 16.50 6.28
CA GLY A 76 -24.21 17.85 5.77
C GLY A 76 -23.49 17.89 4.41
N VAL A 77 -23.40 19.08 3.84
CA VAL A 77 -22.90 19.31 2.46
C VAL A 77 -21.48 18.77 2.24
N LEU A 78 -20.59 18.96 3.22
CA LEU A 78 -19.22 18.44 3.16
C LEU A 78 -19.19 16.91 3.16
N ALA A 79 -20.05 16.26 3.96
CA ALA A 79 -20.15 14.81 4.02
C ALA A 79 -20.60 14.24 2.67
N THR A 80 -21.66 14.81 2.09
CA THR A 80 -22.18 14.43 0.78
C THR A 80 -21.10 14.57 -0.30
N TYR A 81 -20.40 15.70 -0.34
CA TYR A 81 -19.33 15.92 -1.31
C TYR A 81 -18.22 14.86 -1.21
N VAL A 82 -17.74 14.57 0.02
CA VAL A 82 -16.69 13.57 0.23
C VAL A 82 -17.16 12.17 -0.19
N GLN A 83 -18.38 11.81 0.18
CA GLN A 83 -18.98 10.51 -0.16
C GLN A 83 -19.12 10.32 -1.67
N GLU A 84 -19.62 11.34 -2.39
CA GLU A 84 -19.72 11.33 -3.85
C GLU A 84 -18.35 11.18 -4.52
N LYS A 85 -17.34 11.97 -4.10
CA LYS A 85 -16.00 11.87 -4.69
C LYS A 85 -15.32 10.53 -4.38
N LEU A 86 -15.54 9.97 -3.20
CA LEU A 86 -15.09 8.62 -2.88
C LEU A 86 -15.72 7.60 -3.83
N GLN A 87 -17.02 7.66 -4.08
CA GLN A 87 -17.70 6.78 -5.06
C GLN A 87 -17.10 6.89 -6.47
N CYS A 88 -16.70 8.09 -6.88
CA CYS A 88 -15.92 8.34 -8.11
C CYS A 88 -14.45 7.86 -8.03
N ARG A 89 -14.07 7.14 -6.98
CA ARG A 89 -12.71 6.61 -6.73
C ARG A 89 -11.65 7.70 -6.54
N TRP A 90 -11.98 8.88 -6.04
CA TRP A 90 -10.95 9.89 -5.74
C TRP A 90 -10.19 9.51 -4.46
N SER A 91 -8.89 9.83 -4.39
CA SER A 91 -8.12 9.65 -3.16
C SER A 91 -8.50 10.71 -2.11
N PRO A 92 -8.38 10.42 -0.80
CA PRO A 92 -8.60 11.42 0.25
C PRO A 92 -7.81 12.73 0.06
N GLU A 93 -6.58 12.65 -0.45
CA GLU A 93 -5.75 13.82 -0.80
C GLU A 93 -6.34 14.63 -1.95
N GLN A 94 -6.79 13.95 -3.01
CA GLN A 94 -7.44 14.61 -4.15
C GLN A 94 -8.71 15.33 -3.68
N ILE A 95 -9.52 14.69 -2.84
CA ILE A 95 -10.75 15.27 -2.30
C ILE A 95 -10.45 16.50 -1.44
N ALA A 96 -9.50 16.38 -0.50
CA ALA A 96 -9.12 17.47 0.40
C ALA A 96 -8.54 18.69 -0.33
N HIS A 97 -7.83 18.48 -1.45
CA HIS A 97 -7.34 19.56 -2.29
C HIS A 97 -8.46 20.15 -3.16
N ARG A 98 -9.25 19.29 -3.82
CA ARG A 98 -10.27 19.71 -4.77
C ARG A 98 -11.41 20.50 -4.12
N VAL A 99 -11.85 20.11 -2.93
CA VAL A 99 -12.93 20.81 -2.22
C VAL A 99 -12.59 22.30 -1.97
N ARG A 100 -11.30 22.63 -1.82
CA ARG A 100 -10.86 24.04 -1.66
C ARG A 100 -10.99 24.84 -2.94
N LEU A 101 -10.83 24.19 -4.10
CA LEU A 101 -10.97 24.81 -5.42
C LEU A 101 -12.45 24.93 -5.82
N ASP A 102 -13.25 23.89 -5.57
CA ASP A 102 -14.68 23.89 -5.89
C ASP A 102 -15.46 24.86 -4.96
N TYR A 103 -14.98 25.07 -3.73
CA TYR A 103 -15.60 25.96 -2.73
C TYR A 103 -14.58 26.94 -2.12
N PRO A 104 -14.13 27.97 -2.86
CA PRO A 104 -13.05 28.85 -2.42
C PRO A 104 -13.39 29.72 -1.21
N HIS A 105 -14.65 30.13 -1.05
CA HIS A 105 -15.08 31.05 0.03
C HIS A 105 -15.82 30.36 1.19
N ALA A 106 -16.12 29.06 1.10
CA ALA A 106 -16.85 28.35 2.15
C ALA A 106 -15.89 27.67 3.14
N SER A 107 -15.67 28.31 4.30
CA SER A 107 -14.83 27.76 5.39
C SER A 107 -15.37 26.43 5.94
N ALA A 108 -16.69 26.23 5.91
CA ALA A 108 -17.34 24.98 6.28
C ALA A 108 -16.99 23.80 5.35
N MET A 109 -16.48 24.07 4.14
CA MET A 109 -16.06 23.08 3.15
C MET A 109 -14.56 22.79 3.23
N ARG A 110 -13.99 22.79 4.44
CA ARG A 110 -12.56 22.53 4.67
C ARG A 110 -12.40 21.20 5.41
N ILE A 111 -11.64 20.31 4.80
CA ILE A 111 -11.29 19.02 5.39
C ILE A 111 -9.85 18.65 5.07
N SER A 112 -9.20 17.95 6.00
CA SER A 112 -7.89 17.34 5.77
C SER A 112 -8.07 15.89 5.28
N HIS A 113 -7.15 15.42 4.45
CA HIS A 113 -7.15 14.02 4.03
C HIS A 113 -7.01 13.06 5.22
N GLN A 114 -6.28 13.45 6.27
CA GLN A 114 -6.21 12.70 7.53
C GLN A 114 -7.59 12.56 8.19
N THR A 115 -8.42 13.60 8.19
CA THR A 115 -9.79 13.54 8.71
C THR A 115 -10.65 12.53 7.95
N ILE A 116 -10.53 12.49 6.62
CA ILE A 116 -11.20 11.49 5.77
C ILE A 116 -10.70 10.08 6.12
N TYR A 117 -9.39 9.88 6.30
CA TYR A 117 -8.84 8.59 6.71
C TYR A 117 -9.30 8.14 8.10
N MET A 118 -9.33 9.04 9.09
CA MET A 118 -9.84 8.73 10.42
C MET A 118 -11.31 8.33 10.37
N TRP A 119 -12.11 9.02 9.57
CA TRP A 119 -13.52 8.68 9.34
C TRP A 119 -13.67 7.30 8.68
N LEU A 120 -12.91 7.00 7.64
CA LEU A 120 -12.91 5.67 7.00
C LEU A 120 -12.49 4.55 7.95
N ALA A 121 -11.54 4.83 8.85
CA ALA A 121 -11.10 3.88 9.87
C ALA A 121 -12.15 3.68 10.96
N GLU A 122 -12.91 4.71 11.32
CA GLU A 122 -14.07 4.60 12.22
C GLU A 122 -15.19 3.79 11.57
N ASP A 123 -15.57 4.16 10.35
CA ASP A 123 -16.59 3.47 9.53
C ASP A 123 -16.31 1.97 9.46
N HIS A 124 -15.09 1.58 9.11
CA HIS A 124 -14.68 0.17 9.08
C HIS A 124 -14.80 -0.50 10.45
N ARG A 125 -14.52 0.20 11.55
CA ARG A 125 -14.62 -0.36 12.91
C ARG A 125 -16.06 -0.58 13.33
N THR A 126 -16.99 0.22 12.81
CA THR A 126 -18.43 0.13 13.06
C THR A 126 -19.18 -0.72 12.02
N GLY A 127 -18.46 -1.46 11.16
CA GLY A 127 -19.05 -2.36 10.16
C GLY A 127 -19.43 -1.72 8.82
N GLY A 128 -19.04 -0.46 8.61
CA GLY A 128 -19.19 0.24 7.35
C GLY A 128 -18.22 -0.23 6.27
N SER A 129 -18.53 0.12 5.01
CA SER A 129 -17.82 -0.37 3.84
C SER A 129 -17.27 0.73 2.94
N TRP A 130 -17.18 1.98 3.42
CA TRP A 130 -16.74 3.10 2.58
C TRP A 130 -15.29 2.96 2.10
N SER A 131 -14.46 2.23 2.85
CA SER A 131 -13.09 1.91 2.44
C SER A 131 -13.00 1.18 1.08
N ARG A 132 -14.07 0.48 0.65
CA ARG A 132 -14.16 -0.20 -0.66
C ARG A 132 -14.00 0.74 -1.84
N TYR A 133 -14.30 2.02 -1.65
CA TYR A 133 -14.23 3.05 -2.68
C TYR A 133 -12.83 3.61 -2.88
N LEU A 134 -11.91 3.38 -1.94
CA LEU A 134 -10.50 3.74 -2.15
C LEU A 134 -9.90 2.96 -3.32
N ARG A 135 -9.12 3.64 -4.18
CA ARG A 135 -8.38 3.00 -5.29
C ARG A 135 -7.46 1.88 -4.81
N HIS A 136 -6.96 2.00 -3.58
CA HIS A 136 -6.09 1.01 -2.96
C HIS A 136 -6.77 0.43 -1.71
N HIS A 137 -7.65 -0.54 -1.93
CA HIS A 137 -8.37 -1.27 -0.87
C HIS A 137 -7.48 -2.25 -0.08
N ARG A 138 -6.26 -2.52 -0.53
CA ARG A 138 -5.40 -3.57 0.04
C ARG A 138 -4.20 -2.97 0.76
N ARG A 139 -3.87 -3.55 1.93
CA ARG A 139 -2.55 -3.41 2.56
C ARG A 139 -1.50 -3.52 1.46
N ARG A 140 -0.67 -2.49 1.30
CA ARG A 140 0.57 -2.58 0.54
C ARG A 140 1.27 -3.83 1.04
N ARG A 141 1.29 -4.92 0.25
CA ARG A 141 2.06 -6.11 0.62
C ARG A 141 3.46 -5.60 0.94
N LYS A 142 3.95 -5.85 2.15
CA LYS A 142 5.38 -5.70 2.45
C LYS A 142 6.08 -6.43 1.31
N ARG A 143 6.82 -5.71 0.47
CA ARG A 143 7.87 -6.34 -0.31
C ARG A 143 8.84 -6.81 0.77
N TYR A 144 8.81 -8.10 1.12
CA TYR A 144 9.93 -8.70 1.83
C TYR A 144 11.17 -8.23 1.09
N GLY A 145 12.13 -7.68 1.85
CA GLY A 145 13.30 -6.99 1.32
C GLY A 145 13.79 -7.73 0.10
N SER A 146 13.92 -7.02 -1.02
CA SER A 146 14.60 -7.57 -2.18
C SER A 146 16.01 -7.88 -1.71
N GLY A 147 16.25 -9.14 -1.32
CA GLY A 147 17.59 -9.70 -1.34
C GLY A 147 18.22 -9.38 -2.70
N PRO A 148 19.55 -9.35 -2.80
CA PRO A 148 20.24 -8.96 -4.02
C PRO A 148 19.56 -9.65 -5.19
N ARG A 149 19.01 -8.84 -6.12
CA ARG A 149 18.36 -9.33 -7.33
C ARG A 149 19.28 -10.41 -7.89
N ALA A 150 18.75 -11.60 -8.15
CA ALA A 150 19.45 -12.70 -8.80
C ALA A 150 20.42 -12.14 -9.85
N PRO A 151 21.66 -12.65 -9.95
CA PRO A 151 22.75 -11.99 -10.63
C PRO A 151 22.30 -11.46 -11.98
N ARG A 152 22.46 -10.14 -12.18
CA ARG A 152 22.23 -9.47 -13.47
C ARG A 152 22.90 -10.33 -14.54
N ILE A 153 22.10 -10.92 -15.44
CA ILE A 153 22.57 -11.72 -16.58
C ILE A 153 23.81 -11.04 -17.16
N ARG A 154 24.98 -11.66 -16.96
CA ARG A 154 26.27 -11.01 -17.22
C ARG A 154 26.43 -10.79 -18.72
N GLY A 155 26.70 -9.56 -19.10
CA GLY A 155 26.87 -9.19 -20.51
C GLY A 155 25.59 -9.23 -21.33
N ARG A 156 24.41 -9.02 -20.71
CA ARG A 156 23.17 -8.76 -21.44
C ARG A 156 23.27 -7.48 -22.26
N VAL A 157 22.57 -7.45 -23.39
CA VAL A 157 22.41 -6.26 -24.23
C VAL A 157 21.06 -5.60 -23.92
N SER A 158 20.98 -4.26 -23.90
CA SER A 158 19.72 -3.59 -23.63
C SER A 158 18.77 -3.75 -24.81
N LEU A 159 17.46 -3.80 -24.53
CA LEU A 159 16.44 -3.73 -25.59
C LEU A 159 16.57 -2.44 -26.43
N ALA A 160 17.09 -1.37 -25.82
CA ALA A 160 17.34 -0.10 -26.49
C ALA A 160 18.47 -0.19 -27.54
N ASP A 161 19.42 -1.11 -27.35
CA ASP A 161 20.56 -1.30 -28.25
C ASP A 161 20.21 -2.24 -29.43
N ARG A 162 18.95 -2.68 -29.52
CA ARG A 162 18.48 -3.53 -30.61
C ARG A 162 18.64 -2.81 -31.96
N PRO A 163 19.09 -3.50 -33.03
CA PRO A 163 19.16 -2.90 -34.37
C PRO A 163 17.83 -2.28 -34.82
N ALA A 164 17.90 -1.09 -35.41
CA ALA A 164 16.71 -0.35 -35.84
C ALA A 164 15.82 -1.13 -36.82
N ILE A 165 16.41 -2.00 -37.66
CA ILE A 165 15.66 -2.87 -38.58
C ILE A 165 14.78 -3.89 -37.84
N ALA A 166 15.26 -4.44 -36.73
CA ALA A 166 14.50 -5.38 -35.89
C ALA A 166 13.39 -4.65 -35.10
N HIS A 167 13.66 -3.40 -34.69
CA HIS A 167 12.66 -2.55 -34.04
C HIS A 167 11.47 -2.26 -34.98
N ARG A 168 11.76 -1.90 -36.23
CA ARG A 168 10.77 -1.61 -37.28
C ARG A 168 10.17 -2.86 -37.93
N ARG A 169 10.58 -4.07 -37.50
CA ARG A 169 10.15 -5.35 -38.10
C ARG A 169 10.46 -5.43 -39.60
N GLY A 170 11.58 -4.86 -40.02
CA GLY A 170 11.94 -4.63 -41.43
C GLY A 170 12.54 -5.85 -42.14
N ARG A 171 12.85 -6.96 -41.46
CA ARG A 171 13.37 -8.20 -42.06
C ARG A 171 12.89 -9.44 -41.31
N ILE A 172 13.04 -10.59 -41.96
CA ILE A 172 12.86 -11.90 -41.33
C ILE A 172 14.16 -12.28 -40.60
N GLY A 173 14.02 -13.01 -39.51
CA GLY A 173 15.08 -13.56 -38.69
C GLY A 173 15.37 -12.80 -37.41
N ASP A 174 14.51 -11.85 -37.04
CA ASP A 174 14.56 -11.15 -35.76
C ASP A 174 13.47 -11.76 -34.86
N TRP A 175 13.87 -12.70 -34.01
CA TRP A 175 13.01 -13.54 -33.19
C TRP A 175 12.72 -12.91 -31.82
N GLU A 176 11.52 -13.15 -31.31
CA GLU A 176 11.11 -12.84 -29.93
C GLU A 176 10.81 -14.15 -29.21
N GLY A 177 11.58 -14.42 -28.15
CA GLY A 177 11.54 -15.65 -27.39
C GLY A 177 10.84 -15.48 -26.05
N ASP A 178 10.00 -16.44 -25.70
CA ASP A 178 9.32 -16.52 -24.41
C ASP A 178 9.29 -17.97 -23.91
N LEU A 179 9.05 -18.15 -22.61
CA LEU A 179 8.84 -19.45 -21.98
C LEU A 179 7.44 -19.46 -21.34
N VAL A 180 6.50 -20.11 -22.02
CA VAL A 180 5.15 -20.31 -21.49
C VAL A 180 5.20 -21.35 -20.37
N VAL A 181 4.70 -20.96 -19.19
CA VAL A 181 4.63 -21.81 -18.00
C VAL A 181 3.19 -22.21 -17.74
N GLY A 182 2.92 -23.52 -17.75
CA GLY A 182 1.62 -24.08 -17.42
C GLY A 182 1.20 -23.78 -15.97
N ARG A 183 -0.11 -23.76 -15.73
CA ARG A 183 -0.66 -23.55 -14.37
C ARG A 183 -0.06 -24.58 -13.41
N GLY A 184 0.44 -24.11 -12.27
CA GLY A 184 1.09 -24.97 -11.28
C GLY A 184 2.43 -25.55 -11.72
N GLN A 185 3.11 -24.95 -12.72
CA GLN A 185 4.37 -25.45 -13.28
C GLN A 185 4.25 -26.86 -13.89
N SER A 186 3.05 -27.22 -14.35
CA SER A 186 2.73 -28.54 -14.93
C SER A 186 3.39 -28.81 -16.29
N GLY A 187 3.93 -27.78 -16.95
CA GLY A 187 4.64 -27.92 -18.22
C GLY A 187 5.25 -26.60 -18.68
N PHE A 188 6.18 -26.70 -19.63
CA PHE A 188 6.94 -25.57 -20.16
C PHE A 188 7.01 -25.66 -21.69
N VAL A 189 6.80 -24.54 -22.38
CA VAL A 189 6.92 -24.45 -23.84
C VAL A 189 7.76 -23.23 -24.19
N ALA A 190 8.89 -23.43 -24.86
CA ALA A 190 9.67 -22.35 -25.41
C ALA A 190 9.06 -21.94 -26.75
N THR A 191 8.80 -20.65 -26.93
CA THR A 191 8.20 -20.08 -28.14
C THR A 191 9.10 -19.01 -28.73
N HIS A 192 9.39 -19.07 -30.02
CA HIS A 192 10.16 -18.09 -30.77
C HIS A 192 9.33 -17.60 -31.96
N VAL A 193 8.97 -16.32 -31.94
CA VAL A 193 8.14 -15.69 -32.97
C VAL A 193 8.99 -14.74 -33.80
N ASP A 194 9.01 -14.92 -35.11
CA ASP A 194 9.61 -13.93 -36.01
C ASP A 194 8.81 -12.62 -35.96
N ARG A 195 9.49 -11.49 -35.72
CA ARG A 195 8.82 -10.22 -35.51
C ARG A 195 8.18 -9.64 -36.78
N ARG A 196 8.61 -10.04 -37.99
CA ARG A 196 8.06 -9.55 -39.27
C ARG A 196 6.95 -10.47 -39.79
N SER A 197 7.24 -11.75 -39.98
CA SER A 197 6.30 -12.72 -40.56
C SER A 197 5.29 -13.27 -39.56
N ARG A 198 5.56 -13.13 -38.24
CA ARG A 198 4.80 -13.75 -37.15
C ARG A 198 4.85 -15.28 -37.14
N PHE A 199 5.79 -15.87 -37.88
CA PHE A 199 6.01 -17.30 -37.87
C PHE A 199 6.46 -17.77 -36.48
N LEU A 200 5.74 -18.74 -35.91
CA LEU A 200 5.99 -19.29 -34.58
C LEU A 200 6.74 -20.62 -34.68
N LEU A 201 7.84 -20.72 -33.94
CA LEU A 201 8.46 -21.98 -33.57
C LEU A 201 8.21 -22.25 -32.09
N ALA A 202 7.68 -23.43 -31.76
CA ALA A 202 7.42 -23.80 -30.39
C ALA A 202 7.90 -25.22 -30.11
N ALA A 203 8.45 -25.45 -28.92
CA ALA A 203 8.83 -26.78 -28.47
C ALA A 203 8.65 -26.93 -26.96
N LYS A 204 8.25 -28.15 -26.55
CA LYS A 204 8.16 -28.52 -25.13
C LYS A 204 9.55 -28.53 -24.50
N VAL A 205 9.63 -28.01 -23.28
CA VAL A 205 10.82 -28.04 -22.44
C VAL A 205 10.53 -28.92 -21.23
N SER A 206 11.45 -29.82 -20.91
CA SER A 206 11.26 -30.78 -19.82
C SER A 206 11.27 -30.10 -18.44
N ARG A 207 12.16 -29.13 -18.25
CA ARG A 207 12.36 -28.39 -16.99
C ARG A 207 12.67 -26.93 -17.28
N ARG A 208 12.20 -26.02 -16.42
CA ARG A 208 12.54 -24.59 -16.47
C ARG A 208 13.96 -24.34 -15.93
N THR A 209 14.96 -24.79 -16.69
CA THR A 209 16.37 -24.50 -16.41
C THR A 209 17.00 -23.84 -17.64
N ALA A 210 18.03 -23.02 -17.42
CA ALA A 210 18.69 -22.32 -18.52
C ALA A 210 19.34 -23.29 -19.52
N ALA A 211 19.84 -24.43 -19.03
CA ALA A 211 20.43 -25.47 -19.87
C ALA A 211 19.39 -26.10 -20.81
N GLU A 212 18.23 -26.51 -20.28
CA GLU A 212 17.16 -27.15 -21.05
C GLU A 212 16.55 -26.17 -22.06
N VAL A 213 16.22 -24.95 -21.63
CA VAL A 213 15.65 -23.92 -22.51
C VAL A 213 16.62 -23.56 -23.65
N THR A 214 17.92 -23.48 -23.36
CA THR A 214 18.97 -23.26 -24.37
C THR A 214 19.08 -24.42 -25.34
N ALA A 215 19.06 -25.67 -24.85
CA ALA A 215 19.17 -26.86 -25.69
C ALA A 215 17.97 -26.98 -26.65
N VAL A 216 16.76 -26.76 -26.14
CA VAL A 216 15.53 -26.77 -26.95
C VAL A 216 15.52 -25.63 -27.97
N THR A 217 15.88 -24.41 -27.53
CA THR A 217 15.98 -23.24 -28.43
C THR A 217 16.97 -23.46 -29.56
N ARG A 218 18.14 -24.02 -29.26
CA ARG A 218 19.12 -24.41 -30.27
C ARG A 218 18.52 -25.43 -31.24
N LYS A 219 17.88 -26.49 -30.73
CA LYS A 219 17.29 -27.55 -31.56
C LYS A 219 16.26 -27.02 -32.58
N ILE A 220 15.44 -26.03 -32.20
CA ILE A 220 14.40 -25.49 -33.10
C ILE A 220 14.90 -24.39 -34.04
N LEU A 221 15.90 -23.60 -33.64
CA LEU A 221 16.44 -22.53 -34.50
C LEU A 221 17.57 -23.00 -35.41
N GLN A 222 18.37 -23.99 -34.99
CA GLN A 222 19.54 -24.47 -35.75
C GLN A 222 19.23 -24.95 -37.17
N PRO A 223 18.11 -25.65 -37.44
CA PRO A 223 17.76 -26.07 -38.81
C PRO A 223 17.48 -24.90 -39.76
N LEU A 224 17.21 -23.70 -39.23
CA LEU A 224 16.91 -22.56 -40.08
C LEU A 224 18.17 -22.05 -40.79
N PRO A 225 18.04 -21.55 -42.04
CA PRO A 225 19.13 -20.89 -42.74
C PRO A 225 19.75 -19.77 -41.90
N ARG A 226 21.07 -19.58 -42.00
CA ARG A 226 21.78 -18.55 -41.23
C ARG A 226 21.25 -17.14 -41.51
N GLN A 227 20.73 -16.91 -42.72
CA GLN A 227 20.16 -15.62 -43.15
C GLN A 227 18.93 -15.22 -42.32
N VAL A 228 18.21 -16.18 -41.73
CA VAL A 228 17.02 -15.94 -40.90
C VAL A 228 17.29 -16.17 -39.40
N ARG A 229 18.56 -16.18 -38.99
CA ARG A 229 19.00 -16.21 -37.58
C ARG A 229 19.77 -14.95 -37.24
N ARG A 230 19.08 -13.80 -37.17
CA ARG A 230 19.73 -12.49 -36.99
C ARG A 230 19.80 -12.09 -35.53
N THR A 231 18.64 -11.94 -34.89
CA THR A 231 18.56 -11.60 -33.47
C THR A 231 17.54 -12.48 -32.76
N LEU A 232 17.69 -12.68 -31.47
CA LEU A 232 16.69 -13.26 -30.58
C LEU A 232 16.53 -12.30 -29.40
N THR A 233 15.33 -11.87 -29.06
CA THR A 233 15.12 -11.11 -27.83
C THR A 233 14.27 -11.88 -26.86
N VAL A 234 14.72 -11.93 -25.61
CA VAL A 234 14.07 -12.63 -24.51
C VAL A 234 13.94 -11.70 -23.31
N ASP A 235 13.08 -12.05 -22.37
CA ASP A 235 13.00 -11.34 -21.10
C ASP A 235 14.25 -11.58 -20.24
N ASN A 236 14.33 -10.90 -19.09
CA ASN A 236 15.45 -11.11 -18.15
C ASN A 236 15.21 -12.31 -17.21
N GLY A 237 14.45 -13.31 -17.64
CA GLY A 237 14.19 -14.53 -16.90
C GLY A 237 15.47 -15.34 -16.64
N SER A 238 15.50 -16.05 -15.52
CA SER A 238 16.60 -16.94 -15.13
C SER A 238 16.88 -18.06 -16.15
N GLU A 239 15.84 -18.46 -16.88
CA GLU A 239 15.84 -19.41 -18.00
C GLU A 239 16.73 -18.97 -19.18
N TRP A 240 17.04 -17.68 -19.30
CA TRP A 240 17.85 -17.14 -20.39
C TRP A 240 19.30 -16.84 -20.00
N THR A 241 19.72 -17.20 -18.78
CA THR A 241 21.08 -16.91 -18.28
C THR A 241 22.19 -17.55 -19.13
N ALA A 242 21.91 -18.62 -19.86
CA ALA A 242 22.85 -19.31 -20.75
C ALA A 242 22.84 -18.82 -22.23
N PHE A 243 22.25 -17.65 -22.52
CA PHE A 243 22.10 -17.08 -23.87
C PHE A 243 23.41 -16.99 -24.68
N ARG A 244 24.57 -16.81 -24.02
CA ARG A 244 25.88 -16.80 -24.68
C ARG A 244 26.14 -18.09 -25.47
N SER A 245 25.62 -19.22 -25.00
CA SER A 245 25.69 -20.50 -25.72
C SER A 245 24.91 -20.45 -27.04
N LEU A 246 23.74 -19.82 -27.06
CA LEU A 246 22.95 -19.60 -28.28
C LEU A 246 23.70 -18.70 -29.27
N GLN A 247 24.29 -17.59 -28.79
CA GLN A 247 25.07 -16.70 -29.66
C GLN A 247 26.21 -17.44 -30.38
N ARG A 248 26.98 -18.25 -29.64
CA ARG A 248 28.09 -19.03 -30.21
C ARG A 248 27.63 -20.12 -31.18
N THR A 249 26.56 -20.85 -30.84
CA THR A 249 26.12 -22.02 -31.62
C THR A 249 25.26 -21.65 -32.81
N LEU A 250 24.44 -20.61 -32.70
CA LEU A 250 23.51 -20.21 -33.75
C LEU A 250 24.00 -19.02 -34.59
N GLY A 251 25.02 -18.29 -34.13
CA GLY A 251 25.56 -17.12 -34.83
C GLY A 251 24.63 -15.91 -34.86
N LEU A 252 23.65 -15.86 -33.94
CA LEU A 252 22.70 -14.76 -33.79
C LEU A 252 23.05 -13.88 -32.58
N GLN A 253 22.56 -12.65 -32.56
CA GLN A 253 22.66 -11.77 -31.39
C GLN A 253 21.48 -12.02 -30.44
N VAL A 254 21.73 -12.12 -29.13
CA VAL A 254 20.66 -12.24 -28.11
C VAL A 254 20.69 -11.00 -27.24
#